data_AF-A0A7S2A7D0-F1
#
_entry.id   AF-A0A7S2A7D0-F1
#
_cell.length_a   1.000
_cell.length_b   1.000
_cell.length_c   1.000
_cell.angle_alpha   90.00
_cell.angle_beta   90.00
_cell.angle_gamma   90.00
#
_symmetry.space_group_name_H-M   'P 1'
#
loop_
_entity.id
_entity.type
_entity.pdbx_description
1 polymer ?
#
loop_
_entity_poly.entity_id
_entity_poly.type
_entity_poly.pdbx_seq_one_letter_code
_entity_poly.pdbx_strand_id
1 'polypeptide(L)'
;RTIVTQAVKVAVTYVPVLERASGLIAELDVLASLAHVAATNPHGYCRPALTDGEEDGMGIKLVRARHPCVELQEDVDFIPNDFDLTYGESSFLIVTGPNMG
;
A
#
# COMPACT_ATOMS: atom_id res chain seq x y z
N ARG A 1 -12.01 31.93 -36.46
CA ARG A 1 -10.88 30.96 -36.38
C ARG A 1 -9.66 31.56 -35.64
N THR A 2 -9.26 32.80 -35.93
CA THR A 2 -8.10 33.48 -35.31
C THR A 2 -8.16 33.65 -33.79
N ILE A 3 -9.32 34.00 -33.23
CA ILE A 3 -9.48 34.19 -31.77
C ILE A 3 -9.25 32.88 -31.00
N VAL A 4 -9.75 31.76 -31.52
CA VAL A 4 -9.56 30.43 -30.90
C VAL A 4 -8.07 30.07 -30.87
N THR A 5 -7.32 30.32 -31.96
CA THR A 5 -5.87 30.07 -31.99
C THR A 5 -5.12 30.91 -30.97
N GLN A 6 -5.50 32.17 -30.75
CA GLN A 6 -4.89 33.03 -29.73
C GLN A 6 -5.23 32.56 -28.32
N ALA A 7 -6.47 32.16 -28.06
CA ALA A 7 -6.87 31.59 -26.79
C ALA A 7 -6.08 30.32 -26.45
N VAL A 8 -5.88 29.42 -27.42
CA VAL A 8 -5.04 28.22 -27.25
C VAL A 8 -3.58 28.59 -26.97
N LYS A 9 -3.01 29.58 -27.67
CA LYS A 9 -1.64 30.05 -27.39
C LYS A 9 -1.47 30.56 -25.96
N VAL A 10 -2.46 31.28 -25.44
CA VAL A 10 -2.46 31.73 -24.04
C VAL A 10 -2.62 30.53 -23.10
N ALA A 11 -3.50 29.57 -23.40
CA ALA A 11 -3.67 28.38 -22.56
C ALA A 11 -2.38 27.53 -22.46
N VAL A 12 -1.61 27.42 -23.55
CA VAL A 12 -0.34 26.67 -23.59
C VAL A 12 0.69 27.24 -22.60
N THR A 13 0.66 28.54 -22.29
CA THR A 13 1.61 29.10 -21.31
C THR A 13 1.38 28.58 -19.89
N TYR A 14 0.22 28.01 -19.60
CA TYR A 14 -0.10 27.40 -18.30
C TYR A 14 0.32 25.93 -18.18
N VAL A 15 0.74 25.28 -19.27
CA VAL A 15 1.12 23.85 -19.26
C VAL A 15 2.09 23.51 -18.12
N PRO A 16 3.20 24.26 -17.88
CA PRO A 16 4.13 23.91 -16.80
C PRO A 16 3.54 24.00 -15.38
N VAL A 17 2.49 24.82 -15.19
CA VAL A 17 1.78 24.90 -13.91
C VAL A 17 0.79 23.74 -13.79
N LEU A 18 0.06 23.43 -14.86
CA LEU A 18 -0.90 22.34 -14.89
C LEU A 18 -0.24 20.97 -14.73
N GLU A 19 0.95 20.75 -15.32
CA GLU A 19 1.71 19.51 -15.14
C GLU A 19 2.15 19.33 -13.67
N ARG A 20 2.65 20.40 -13.03
CA ARG A 20 3.00 20.35 -11.60
C ARG A 20 1.78 20.11 -10.72
N ALA A 21 0.67 20.79 -11.00
CA ALA A 21 -0.59 20.57 -10.29
C ALA A 21 -1.09 19.13 -10.47
N SER A 22 -0.98 18.58 -11.68
CA SER A 22 -1.35 17.18 -11.95
C SER A 22 -0.52 16.21 -11.12
N GLY A 23 0.79 16.44 -10.97
CA GLY A 23 1.65 15.60 -10.12
C GLY A 23 1.24 15.65 -8.64
N LEU A 24 0.97 16.86 -8.12
CA LEU A 24 0.51 17.04 -6.73
C LEU A 24 -0.85 16.39 -6.48
N ILE A 25 -1.79 16.53 -7.41
CA ILE A 25 -3.12 15.91 -7.30
C ILE A 25 -2.98 14.38 -7.32
N ALA A 26 -2.11 13.83 -8.17
CA ALA A 26 -1.87 12.39 -8.21
C ALA A 26 -1.28 11.86 -6.91
N GLU A 27 -0.32 12.56 -6.31
CA GLU A 27 0.23 12.18 -5.00
C GLU A 27 -0.85 12.23 -3.90
N LEU A 28 -1.66 13.29 -3.88
CA LEU A 28 -2.77 13.42 -2.94
C LEU A 28 -3.79 12.29 -3.10
N ASP A 29 -4.14 11.93 -4.34
CA ASP A 29 -5.08 10.85 -4.64
C ASP A 29 -4.59 9.49 -4.11
N VAL A 30 -3.32 9.18 -4.30
CA VAL A 30 -2.70 7.95 -3.78
C VAL A 30 -2.70 7.94 -2.25
N LEU A 31 -2.27 9.03 -1.61
CA LEU A 31 -2.22 9.12 -0.15
C LEU A 31 -3.62 9.04 0.47
N ALA A 32 -4.60 9.72 -0.12
CA ALA A 32 -5.99 9.67 0.32
C ALA A 32 -6.57 8.26 0.15
N SER A 33 -6.26 7.57 -0.95
CA SER A 33 -6.69 6.19 -1.20
C SER A 33 -6.10 5.22 -0.17
N LEU A 34 -4.81 5.33 0.14
CA LEU A 34 -4.17 4.52 1.18
C LEU A 34 -4.79 4.77 2.56
N ALA A 35 -5.01 6.04 2.92
CA ALA A 35 -5.65 6.41 4.17
C ALA A 35 -7.10 5.91 4.27
N HIS A 36 -7.85 5.99 3.16
CA HIS A 36 -9.23 5.49 3.09
C HIS A 36 -9.27 3.99 3.35
N VAL A 37 -8.48 3.19 2.62
CA VAL A 37 -8.41 1.73 2.81
C VAL A 37 -7.98 1.37 4.23
N ALA A 38 -7.01 2.10 4.79
CA ALA A 38 -6.57 1.88 6.17
C ALA A 38 -7.68 2.11 7.21
N ALA A 39 -8.50 3.15 7.01
CA ALA A 39 -9.55 3.56 7.94
C ALA A 39 -10.86 2.78 7.78
N THR A 40 -11.18 2.29 6.59
CA THR A 40 -12.45 1.60 6.30
C THR A 40 -12.37 0.08 6.35
N ASN A 41 -11.17 -0.51 6.36
CA ASN A 41 -11.03 -1.95 6.54
C ASN A 41 -11.60 -2.37 7.93
N PRO A 42 -12.54 -3.33 7.98
CA PRO A 42 -13.26 -3.71 9.20
C PRO A 42 -12.35 -4.31 10.27
N HIS A 43 -11.20 -4.87 9.88
CA HIS A 43 -10.25 -5.50 10.77
C HIS A 43 -9.03 -4.62 11.09
N GLY A 44 -8.97 -3.43 10.48
CA GLY A 44 -7.96 -2.40 10.70
C GLY A 44 -6.56 -2.73 10.17
N TYR A 45 -5.87 -1.72 9.64
CA TYR A 45 -4.44 -1.79 9.34
C TYR A 45 -3.62 -1.17 10.48
N CYS A 46 -2.36 -1.59 10.61
CA CYS A 46 -1.38 -0.96 11.50
C CYS A 46 -0.22 -0.38 10.70
N ARG A 47 0.42 0.66 11.25
CA ARG A 47 1.65 1.20 10.67
C ARG A 47 2.80 0.22 10.94
N PRO A 48 3.53 -0.27 9.92
CA PRO A 48 4.67 -1.15 10.14
C PRO A 48 5.82 -0.38 10.81
N ALA A 49 6.55 -1.07 11.69
CA ALA A 49 7.84 -0.61 12.17
C ALA A 49 8.90 -0.98 11.14
N LEU A 50 9.64 0.02 10.64
CA LEU A 50 10.74 -0.17 9.71
C LEU A 50 12.04 -0.10 10.50
N THR A 51 12.88 -1.13 10.39
CA THR A 51 14.21 -1.20 11.00
C THR A 51 15.28 -1.15 9.90
N ASP A 52 16.46 -0.64 10.23
CA ASP A 52 17.64 -0.68 9.35
C ASP A 52 18.40 -2.02 9.43
N GLY A 53 17.99 -2.89 10.35
CA GLY A 53 18.42 -4.29 10.42
C GLY A 53 19.74 -4.54 11.15
N GLU A 54 20.41 -3.50 11.64
CA GLU A 54 21.70 -3.61 12.33
C GLU A 54 21.54 -3.98 13.82
N GLU A 55 20.55 -3.40 14.51
CA GLU A 55 20.31 -3.65 15.95
C GLU A 55 19.14 -4.61 16.23
N ASP A 56 18.07 -4.57 15.42
CA ASP A 56 16.83 -5.34 15.63
C ASP A 56 16.78 -6.68 14.88
N GLY A 57 17.85 -7.02 14.16
CA GLY A 57 17.92 -8.18 13.28
C GLY A 57 17.22 -7.95 11.94
N MET A 58 17.90 -8.29 10.84
CA MET A 58 17.27 -8.26 9.52
C MET A 58 16.20 -9.33 9.41
N GLY A 59 14.97 -8.94 9.08
CA GLY A 59 13.89 -9.91 8.93
C GLY A 59 12.53 -9.28 8.74
N ILE A 60 11.51 -10.14 8.73
CA ILE A 60 10.11 -9.75 8.68
C ILE A 60 9.39 -10.44 9.81
N LYS A 61 8.73 -9.64 10.66
CA LYS A 61 7.87 -10.14 11.73
C LYS A 61 6.47 -9.58 11.56
N LEU A 62 5.50 -10.47 11.43
CA LEU A 62 4.10 -10.13 11.30
C LEU A 62 3.32 -10.87 12.39
N VAL A 63 2.56 -10.12 13.20
CA VAL A 63 1.74 -10.68 14.28
C VAL A 63 0.28 -10.52 13.91
N ARG A 64 -0.47 -11.62 14.00
CA ARG A 64 -1.88 -11.74 13.63
C ARG A 64 -2.16 -11.21 12.22
N ALA A 65 -1.28 -11.52 11.27
CA ALA A 65 -1.42 -11.09 9.90
C ALA A 65 -2.58 -11.80 9.20
N ARG A 66 -3.24 -11.04 8.33
CA ARG A 66 -4.39 -11.47 7.54
C ARG A 66 -4.12 -11.18 6.07
N HIS A 67 -4.67 -11.99 5.18
CA HIS A 67 -4.50 -11.76 3.75
C HIS A 67 -5.44 -10.62 3.30
N PRO A 68 -4.91 -9.47 2.81
CA PRO A 68 -5.66 -8.23 2.64
C PRO A 68 -6.84 -8.33 1.66
N CYS A 69 -6.78 -9.24 0.70
CA CYS A 69 -7.88 -9.46 -0.25
C CYS A 69 -8.88 -10.55 0.17
N VAL A 70 -8.44 -11.53 0.97
CA VAL A 70 -9.28 -12.69 1.30
C VAL A 70 -10.18 -12.35 2.49
N GLU A 71 -9.68 -11.55 3.44
CA GLU A 71 -10.47 -11.07 4.58
C GLU A 71 -11.67 -10.20 4.18
N LEU A 72 -11.70 -9.68 2.95
CA LEU A 72 -12.78 -8.85 2.43
C LEU A 72 -13.82 -9.65 1.63
N GLN A 73 -13.63 -10.95 1.47
CA GLN A 73 -14.59 -11.80 0.76
C GLN A 73 -15.82 -12.05 1.64
N GLU A 74 -17.00 -12.04 1.03
CA GLU A 74 -18.25 -12.41 1.70
C GLU A 74 -18.16 -13.86 2.21
N ASP A 75 -18.75 -14.12 3.39
CA ASP A 75 -18.80 -15.43 4.03
C ASP A 75 -17.43 -16.08 4.37
N VAL A 76 -16.34 -15.30 4.36
CA VAL A 76 -15.01 -15.75 4.80
C VAL A 76 -14.66 -15.12 6.15
N ASP A 77 -14.50 -15.94 7.18
CA ASP A 77 -13.88 -15.52 8.45
C ASP A 77 -12.39 -15.93 8.43
N PHE A 78 -11.50 -14.94 8.30
CA PHE A 78 -10.07 -15.18 8.15
C PHE A 78 -9.39 -15.36 9.51
N ILE A 79 -8.79 -16.52 9.74
CA ILE A 79 -7.99 -16.80 10.95
C ILE A 79 -6.60 -16.16 10.78
N PRO A 80 -6.21 -15.18 11.61
CA PRO A 80 -4.91 -14.52 11.51
C PRO A 80 -3.75 -15.44 11.90
N ASN A 81 -2.60 -15.28 11.25
CA ASN A 81 -1.38 -16.08 11.49
C ASN A 81 -0.18 -15.20 11.81
N ASP A 82 0.75 -15.75 12.59
CA ASP A 82 2.03 -15.11 12.91
C ASP A 82 3.13 -15.61 11.95
N PHE A 83 4.01 -14.70 11.54
CA PHE A 83 5.14 -15.00 10.68
C PHE A 83 6.40 -14.37 11.28
N ASP A 84 7.45 -15.17 11.46
CA ASP A 84 8.75 -14.70 11.93
C ASP A 84 9.85 -15.22 11.00
N LEU A 85 10.40 -14.32 10.20
CA LEU A 85 11.47 -14.57 9.24
C LEU A 85 12.69 -13.73 9.65
N THR A 86 13.23 -14.01 10.83
CA THR A 86 14.41 -13.33 11.35
C THR A 86 15.69 -14.03 10.86
N TYR A 87 16.60 -13.25 10.27
CA TYR A 87 17.86 -13.76 9.75
C TYR A 87 18.76 -14.29 10.88
N GLY A 88 19.33 -15.48 10.70
CA GLY A 88 20.12 -16.15 11.73
C GLY A 88 19.31 -16.97 12.74
N GLU A 89 17.99 -16.84 12.76
CA GLU A 89 17.10 -17.59 13.65
C GLU A 89 16.08 -18.45 12.87
N SER A 90 15.22 -17.83 12.08
CA SER A 90 14.07 -18.47 11.40
C SER A 90 13.93 -18.06 9.93
N SER A 91 15.06 -17.86 9.24
CA SER A 91 15.08 -17.33 7.88
C SER A 91 14.54 -18.26 6.78
N PHE A 92 14.18 -19.49 7.11
CA PHE A 92 13.64 -20.47 6.16
C PHE A 92 12.57 -21.34 6.82
N LEU A 93 11.36 -21.35 6.26
CA LEU A 93 10.23 -22.09 6.78
C LEU A 93 9.79 -23.17 5.79
N ILE A 94 9.75 -24.43 6.24
CA ILE A 94 9.09 -25.52 5.51
C ILE A 94 7.66 -25.61 6.02
N VAL A 95 6.71 -25.16 5.22
CA VAL A 95 5.27 -25.24 5.54
C VAL A 95 4.73 -26.58 5.02
N THR A 96 4.15 -27.35 5.93
CA THR A 96 3.49 -28.63 5.61
C THR A 96 2.07 -28.62 6.15
N GLY A 97 1.17 -29.37 5.52
CA GLY A 97 -0.23 -29.43 5.92
C GLY A 97 -1.09 -30.19 4.91
N PRO A 98 -2.33 -30.55 5.28
CA PRO A 98 -3.29 -31.10 4.34
C PRO A 98 -3.67 -30.05 3.27
N ASN A 99 -4.23 -30.52 2.15
CA ASN A 99 -4.79 -29.60 1.16
C ASN A 99 -5.97 -28.81 1.76
N MET A 100 -6.13 -27.55 1.35
CA MET A 100 -7.11 -26.59 1.89
C MET A 100 -6.93 -26.29 3.39
N GLY A 101 -5.70 -26.43 3.91
CA GLY A 101 -5.30 -26.02 5.26
C GLY A 101 -4.80 -24.59 5.35
#